data_AF-A0A6G8PYP9-F1
#
_entry.id   AF-A0A6G8PYP9-F1
#
_cell.length_a   1.000
_cell.length_b   1.000
_cell.length_c   1.000
_cell.angle_alpha   90.00
_cell.angle_beta   90.00
_cell.angle_gamma   90.00
#
_symmetry.space_group_name_H-M   'P 1'
#
loop_
_entity.id
_entity.type
_entity.pdbx_description
1 polymer ?
#
loop_
_entity_poly.entity_id
_entity_poly.type
_entity_poly.pdbx_seq_one_letter_code
_entity_poly.pdbx_strand_id
1 'polypeptide(L)'
;MTNDSPDFRRMIAESLFGRDAEQLLAENSEATVDLFETFGVRQLEENLQLPIGFFEALVQEDDWSFIIKLHALMEAAVTHLVVETIAKPSLQDIFARIDMSNTQTGKLAFADKLELLSKDVRRFVRTLSELRNEFVHDVSNVNVDLIAFIRGLPIERQKGFGKAFGWGFPNRVPRLEVEPGLYDPRELMKVFAYAVFPHAPRLSIWFGAMLCLHEVSRGVSLARLNAEQQLVVDAIITRAEALLEPQPTDGKTRHYALRGEPVSYVNPFDSVSEDDWNSAS
;
A
#
# COMPACT_ATOMS: atom_id res chain seq x y z
N MET A 1 34.59 5.59 15.08
CA MET A 1 34.56 4.88 13.78
C MET A 1 33.81 5.77 12.81
N THR A 2 34.30 5.95 11.58
CA THR A 2 33.55 6.68 10.55
C THR A 2 32.40 5.80 10.05
N ASN A 3 31.26 6.41 9.68
CA ASN A 3 30.07 5.69 9.15
C ASN A 3 30.36 4.86 7.87
N ASP A 4 31.54 5.05 7.26
CA ASP A 4 32.01 4.33 6.07
C ASP A 4 32.97 3.17 6.37
N SER A 5 33.28 2.88 7.65
CA SER A 5 34.14 1.75 7.99
C SER A 5 33.45 0.41 7.66
N PRO A 6 34.16 -0.54 7.00
CA PRO A 6 33.66 -1.90 6.77
C PRO A 6 33.19 -2.59 8.06
N ASP A 7 33.86 -2.34 9.18
CA ASP A 7 33.53 -2.90 10.49
C ASP A 7 32.21 -2.32 11.03
N PHE A 8 31.92 -1.05 10.76
CA PHE A 8 30.64 -0.43 11.15
C PHE A 8 29.46 -0.97 10.33
N ARG A 9 29.65 -1.15 9.01
CA ARG A 9 28.64 -1.76 8.13
C ARG A 9 28.37 -3.22 8.51
N ARG A 10 29.42 -3.96 8.86
CA ARG A 10 29.34 -5.32 9.39
C ARG A 10 28.62 -5.34 10.74
N MET A 11 28.93 -4.42 11.65
CA MET A 11 28.26 -4.30 12.95
C MET A 11 26.76 -3.97 12.82
N ILE A 12 26.35 -3.10 11.88
CA ILE A 12 24.93 -2.81 11.61
C ILE A 12 24.25 -4.03 10.98
N ALA A 13 24.91 -4.72 10.04
CA ALA A 13 24.39 -5.94 9.45
C ALA A 13 24.27 -7.08 10.49
N GLU A 14 25.22 -7.22 11.40
CA GLU A 14 25.19 -8.17 12.52
C GLU A 14 24.23 -7.70 13.65
N SER A 15 23.98 -6.39 13.80
CA SER A 15 23.02 -5.87 14.77
C SER A 15 21.58 -5.98 14.29
N LEU A 16 21.33 -5.80 12.99
CA LEU A 16 20.01 -5.91 12.36
C LEU A 16 19.69 -7.36 11.96
N PHE A 17 20.72 -8.15 11.62
CA PHE A 17 20.59 -9.48 11.00
C PHE A 17 21.62 -10.50 11.54
N GLY A 18 22.30 -10.26 12.68
CA GLY A 18 23.37 -11.14 13.21
C GLY A 18 22.89 -12.40 13.91
N ARG A 19 21.62 -12.71 13.77
CA ARG A 19 21.13 -14.09 13.74
C ARG A 19 20.45 -14.24 12.40
N ASP A 20 20.56 -15.42 11.80
CA ASP A 20 19.87 -15.72 10.55
C ASP A 20 18.44 -15.18 10.66
N ALA A 21 18.04 -14.25 9.80
CA ALA A 21 16.74 -13.59 9.96
C ALA A 21 15.61 -14.63 9.95
N GLU A 22 15.84 -15.73 9.24
CA GLU A 22 15.04 -16.96 9.25
C GLU A 22 14.94 -17.58 10.64
N GLN A 23 16.03 -17.64 11.40
CA GLN A 23 16.06 -18.14 12.78
C GLN A 23 15.35 -17.19 13.76
N LEU A 24 15.47 -15.87 13.60
CA LEU A 24 14.74 -14.90 14.43
C LEU A 24 13.23 -14.91 14.19
N LEU A 25 12.81 -15.08 12.94
CA LEU A 25 11.39 -15.27 12.57
C LEU A 25 10.86 -16.59 13.16
N ALA A 26 11.65 -17.67 13.10
CA ALA A 26 11.28 -18.97 13.66
C ALA A 26 11.22 -18.98 15.20
N GLU A 27 12.11 -18.25 15.88
CA GLU A 27 12.18 -18.18 17.35
C GLU A 27 11.08 -17.29 17.97
N ASN A 28 10.48 -16.36 17.21
CA ASN A 28 9.49 -15.39 17.71
C ASN A 28 8.15 -15.47 16.96
N SER A 29 7.54 -16.65 16.92
CA SER A 29 6.25 -16.88 16.23
C SER A 29 5.11 -15.96 16.71
N GLU A 30 5.08 -15.58 17.98
CA GLU A 30 4.00 -14.73 18.53
C GLU A 30 4.16 -13.25 18.12
N ALA A 31 5.40 -12.73 18.09
CA ALA A 31 5.67 -11.35 17.67
C ALA A 31 5.59 -11.16 16.14
N THR A 32 5.85 -12.21 15.37
CA THR A 32 5.69 -12.21 13.90
C THR A 32 4.22 -12.24 13.50
N VAL A 33 3.39 -13.03 14.19
CA VAL A 33 1.93 -13.01 14.05
C VAL A 33 1.36 -11.60 14.21
N ASP A 34 1.76 -10.89 15.28
CA ASP A 34 1.32 -9.52 15.57
C ASP A 34 1.73 -8.52 14.48
N LEU A 35 2.90 -8.72 13.88
CA LEU A 35 3.41 -7.87 12.80
C LEU A 35 2.54 -7.97 11.54
N PHE A 36 2.21 -9.19 11.08
CA PHE A 36 1.42 -9.37 9.85
C PHE A 36 -0.03 -8.93 10.00
N GLU A 37 -0.61 -9.10 11.19
CA GLU A 37 -1.93 -8.57 11.53
C GLU A 37 -1.90 -7.03 11.54
N THR A 38 -0.91 -6.44 12.18
CA THR A 38 -0.71 -4.98 12.22
C THR A 38 -0.56 -4.37 10.82
N PHE A 39 0.17 -5.05 9.93
CA PHE A 39 0.34 -4.60 8.55
C PHE A 39 -0.84 -4.96 7.64
N GLY A 40 -1.86 -5.68 8.12
CA GLY A 40 -3.05 -6.03 7.34
C GLY A 40 -2.78 -7.05 6.22
N VAL A 41 -1.66 -7.78 6.29
CA VAL A 41 -1.28 -8.79 5.30
C VAL A 41 -2.22 -9.98 5.34
N ARG A 42 -2.55 -10.48 6.54
CA ARG A 42 -3.47 -11.62 6.70
C ARG A 42 -4.86 -11.32 6.16
N GLN A 43 -5.40 -10.13 6.45
CA GLN A 43 -6.69 -9.71 5.92
C GLN A 43 -6.69 -9.68 4.39
N LEU A 44 -5.56 -9.29 3.79
CA LEU A 44 -5.40 -9.27 2.34
C LEU A 44 -5.29 -10.69 1.77
N GLU A 45 -4.61 -11.63 2.45
CA GLU A 45 -4.62 -13.05 2.07
C GLU A 45 -6.03 -13.63 2.07
N GLU A 46 -6.82 -13.36 3.11
CA GLU A 46 -8.24 -13.77 3.18
C GLU A 46 -9.06 -13.19 2.03
N ASN A 47 -8.93 -11.89 1.78
CA ASN A 47 -9.63 -11.20 0.68
C ASN A 47 -9.26 -11.80 -0.68
N LEU A 48 -8.02 -12.25 -0.85
CA LEU A 48 -7.51 -12.88 -2.06
C LEU A 48 -7.74 -14.41 -2.09
N GLN A 49 -8.39 -14.98 -1.08
CA GLN A 49 -8.64 -16.42 -0.94
C GLN A 49 -7.35 -17.25 -0.93
N LEU A 50 -6.28 -16.70 -0.35
CA LEU A 50 -5.02 -17.38 -0.14
C LEU A 50 -5.01 -18.06 1.24
N PRO A 51 -4.23 -19.15 1.41
CA PRO A 51 -3.95 -19.68 2.74
C PRO A 51 -3.32 -18.61 3.63
N ILE A 52 -3.78 -18.50 4.88
CA ILE A 52 -3.16 -17.61 5.87
C ILE A 52 -1.69 -17.99 6.06
N GLY A 53 -0.81 -16.98 6.05
CA GLY A 53 0.63 -17.16 6.13
C GLY A 53 1.31 -17.48 4.80
N PHE A 54 0.58 -17.37 3.67
CA PHE A 54 1.15 -17.53 2.33
C PHE A 54 2.36 -16.60 2.12
N PHE A 55 2.23 -15.31 2.42
CA PHE A 55 3.30 -14.31 2.28
C PHE A 55 4.50 -14.58 3.21
N GLU A 56 4.22 -15.03 4.43
CA GLU A 56 5.26 -15.40 5.40
C GLU A 56 6.07 -16.59 4.88
N ALA A 57 5.40 -17.62 4.37
CA ALA A 57 6.04 -18.80 3.81
C ALA A 57 6.91 -18.50 2.58
N LEU A 58 6.65 -17.42 1.83
CA LEU A 58 7.44 -17.06 0.64
C LEU A 58 8.93 -16.90 0.93
N VAL A 59 9.32 -16.41 2.12
CA VAL A 59 10.74 -16.18 2.43
C VAL A 59 11.57 -17.48 2.44
N GLN A 60 10.90 -18.61 2.66
CA GLN A 60 11.48 -19.96 2.74
C GLN A 60 11.57 -20.65 1.36
N GLU A 61 11.03 -20.03 0.31
CA GLU A 61 11.09 -20.57 -1.04
C GLU A 61 12.49 -20.37 -1.66
N ASP A 62 12.80 -21.11 -2.73
CA ASP A 62 13.96 -20.82 -3.57
C ASP A 62 13.80 -19.44 -4.25
N ASP A 63 14.90 -18.81 -4.67
CA ASP A 63 14.87 -17.43 -5.18
C ASP A 63 14.00 -17.27 -6.44
N TRP A 64 13.94 -18.29 -7.29
CA TRP A 64 13.11 -18.25 -8.50
C TRP A 64 11.62 -18.30 -8.13
N SER A 65 11.23 -19.28 -7.31
CA SER A 65 9.86 -19.41 -6.79
C SER A 65 9.43 -18.20 -5.98
N PHE A 66 10.31 -17.68 -5.12
CA PHE A 66 10.09 -16.49 -4.30
C PHE A 66 9.71 -15.28 -5.15
N ILE A 67 10.53 -14.93 -6.15
CA ILE A 67 10.27 -13.75 -6.99
C ILE A 67 8.98 -13.90 -7.79
N ILE A 68 8.71 -15.08 -8.35
CA ILE A 68 7.51 -15.32 -9.17
C ILE A 68 6.24 -15.28 -8.32
N LYS A 69 6.22 -16.01 -7.20
CA LYS A 69 5.05 -16.07 -6.30
C LYS A 69 4.79 -14.71 -5.66
N LEU A 70 5.84 -13.98 -5.27
CA LEU A 70 5.71 -12.64 -4.72
C LEU A 70 5.15 -11.64 -5.74
N HIS A 71 5.63 -11.68 -6.98
CA HIS A 71 5.11 -10.84 -8.05
C HIS A 71 3.63 -11.15 -8.34
N ALA A 72 3.26 -12.43 -8.40
CA ALA A 72 1.87 -12.84 -8.57
C ALA A 72 0.96 -12.35 -7.42
N LEU A 73 1.44 -12.41 -6.17
CA LEU A 73 0.74 -11.84 -5.02
C LEU A 73 0.55 -10.33 -5.16
N MET A 74 1.58 -9.58 -5.57
CA MET A 74 1.46 -8.13 -5.80
C MET A 74 0.44 -7.81 -6.89
N GLU A 75 0.46 -8.59 -7.97
CA GLU A 75 -0.48 -8.43 -9.07
C GLU A 75 -1.93 -8.66 -8.63
N ALA A 76 -2.19 -9.72 -7.87
CA ALA A 76 -3.51 -10.00 -7.31
C ALA A 76 -3.95 -8.89 -6.33
N ALA A 77 -3.05 -8.45 -5.44
CA ALA A 77 -3.32 -7.42 -4.45
C ALA A 77 -3.68 -6.06 -5.09
N VAL A 78 -2.89 -5.60 -6.07
CA VAL A 78 -3.19 -4.34 -6.77
C VAL A 78 -4.46 -4.45 -7.61
N THR A 79 -4.71 -5.61 -8.23
CA THR A 79 -5.98 -5.87 -8.93
C THR A 79 -7.17 -5.72 -7.97
N HIS A 80 -7.08 -6.34 -6.80
CA HIS A 80 -8.13 -6.27 -5.79
C HIS A 80 -8.38 -4.82 -5.32
N LEU A 81 -7.32 -4.06 -5.04
CA LEU A 81 -7.41 -2.64 -4.69
C LEU A 81 -8.13 -1.81 -5.75
N VAL A 82 -7.77 -1.98 -7.03
CA VAL A 82 -8.39 -1.23 -8.12
C VAL A 82 -9.87 -1.58 -8.26
N VAL A 83 -10.23 -2.86 -8.17
CA VAL A 83 -11.63 -3.33 -8.28
C VAL A 83 -12.48 -2.79 -7.13
N GLU A 84 -11.99 -2.87 -5.90
CA GLU A 84 -12.65 -2.36 -4.69
C GLU A 84 -12.84 -0.84 -4.78
N THR A 85 -11.81 -0.11 -5.23
CA THR A 85 -11.88 1.36 -5.41
C THR A 85 -12.94 1.77 -6.43
N ILE A 86 -13.03 1.06 -7.56
CA ILE A 86 -13.99 1.39 -8.62
C ILE A 86 -15.43 0.95 -8.23
N ALA A 87 -15.57 0.11 -7.20
CA ALA A 87 -16.83 -0.46 -6.74
C ALA A 87 -17.61 -1.17 -7.87
N LYS A 88 -16.89 -1.85 -8.77
CA LYS A 88 -17.48 -2.64 -9.87
C LYS A 88 -16.86 -4.04 -9.94
N PRO A 89 -17.38 -5.00 -9.17
CA PRO A 89 -16.87 -6.37 -9.15
C PRO A 89 -16.85 -7.05 -10.53
N SER A 90 -17.77 -6.68 -11.42
CA SER A 90 -17.81 -7.19 -12.80
C SER A 90 -16.58 -6.86 -13.64
N LEU A 91 -15.72 -5.93 -13.22
CA LEU A 91 -14.47 -5.60 -13.90
C LEU A 91 -13.29 -6.47 -13.43
N GLN A 92 -13.46 -7.34 -12.43
CA GLN A 92 -12.37 -8.13 -11.86
C GLN A 92 -11.64 -8.98 -12.92
N ASP A 93 -12.37 -9.71 -13.75
CA ASP A 93 -11.78 -10.55 -14.81
C ASP A 93 -11.02 -9.74 -15.86
N ILE A 94 -11.45 -8.50 -16.11
CA ILE A 94 -10.80 -7.60 -17.05
C ILE A 94 -9.49 -7.13 -16.43
N PHE A 95 -9.53 -6.60 -15.20
CA PHE A 95 -8.33 -6.14 -14.52
C PHE A 95 -7.32 -7.27 -14.32
N ALA A 96 -7.76 -8.49 -13.97
CA ALA A 96 -6.87 -9.63 -13.79
C ALA A 96 -5.99 -9.90 -15.03
N ARG A 97 -6.49 -9.63 -16.25
CA ARG A 97 -5.79 -9.86 -17.53
C ARG A 97 -4.95 -8.69 -18.01
N ILE A 98 -5.08 -7.51 -17.40
CA ILE A 98 -4.28 -6.33 -17.75
C ILE A 98 -2.85 -6.53 -17.22
N ASP A 99 -1.85 -6.16 -18.02
CA ASP A 99 -0.45 -6.19 -17.59
C ASP A 99 -0.22 -5.34 -16.33
N MET A 100 0.62 -5.82 -15.42
CA MET A 100 0.91 -5.15 -14.16
C MET A 100 1.59 -3.79 -14.38
N SER A 101 2.68 -3.78 -15.16
CA SER A 101 3.67 -2.69 -15.12
C SER A 101 3.73 -1.81 -16.37
N ASN A 102 2.87 -2.04 -17.36
CA ASN A 102 2.73 -1.14 -18.50
C ASN A 102 2.41 0.29 -18.03
N THR A 103 3.23 1.27 -18.44
CA THR A 103 3.16 2.65 -17.92
C THR A 103 1.97 3.44 -18.45
N GLN A 104 1.33 3.00 -19.53
CA GLN A 104 0.18 3.68 -20.13
C GLN A 104 -1.14 2.98 -19.84
N THR A 105 -1.14 1.65 -19.87
CA THR A 105 -2.38 0.85 -19.81
C THR A 105 -2.37 -0.21 -18.70
N GLY A 106 -1.29 -0.31 -17.92
CA GLY A 106 -1.15 -1.34 -16.89
C GLY A 106 -1.85 -1.00 -15.59
N LYS A 107 -1.96 -1.99 -14.68
CA LYS A 107 -2.57 -1.84 -13.35
C LYS A 107 -1.94 -0.69 -12.56
N LEU A 108 -0.62 -0.51 -12.66
CA LEU A 108 0.08 0.61 -12.01
C LEU A 108 -0.28 2.00 -12.58
N ALA A 109 -0.74 2.09 -13.83
CA ALA A 109 -1.23 3.33 -14.41
C ALA A 109 -2.60 3.70 -13.82
N PHE A 110 -3.49 2.72 -13.63
CA PHE A 110 -4.75 2.94 -12.90
C PHE A 110 -4.49 3.36 -11.45
N ALA A 111 -3.60 2.65 -10.74
CA ALA A 111 -3.24 3.00 -9.37
C ALA A 111 -2.60 4.40 -9.24
N ASP A 112 -1.89 4.89 -10.27
CA ASP A 112 -1.41 6.28 -10.34
C ASP A 112 -2.55 7.28 -10.50
N LYS A 113 -3.41 7.08 -11.52
CA LYS A 113 -4.45 8.04 -11.88
C LYS A 113 -5.58 8.12 -10.85
N LEU A 114 -5.80 7.03 -10.13
CA LEU A 114 -6.73 6.97 -9.00
C LEU A 114 -6.04 7.32 -7.68
N GLU A 115 -4.76 7.69 -7.68
CA GLU A 115 -3.97 8.07 -6.51
C GLU A 115 -3.95 7.01 -5.38
N LEU A 116 -4.04 5.73 -5.76
CA LEU A 116 -4.18 4.62 -4.81
C LEU A 116 -2.86 4.18 -4.19
N LEU A 117 -1.75 4.42 -4.89
CA LEU A 117 -0.42 3.98 -4.46
C LEU A 117 0.60 5.11 -4.58
N SER A 118 1.42 5.25 -3.55
CA SER A 118 2.54 6.18 -3.52
C SER A 118 3.55 5.89 -4.64
N LYS A 119 4.34 6.91 -4.98
CA LYS A 119 5.40 6.80 -6.00
C LYS A 119 6.44 5.73 -5.65
N ASP A 120 6.70 5.51 -4.36
CA ASP A 120 7.67 4.52 -3.89
C ASP A 120 7.13 3.09 -4.03
N VAL A 121 5.88 2.82 -3.65
CA VAL A 121 5.24 1.52 -3.89
C VAL A 121 5.19 1.20 -5.39
N ARG A 122 4.80 2.16 -6.23
CA ARG A 122 4.79 1.95 -7.68
C ARG A 122 6.17 1.67 -8.26
N ARG A 123 7.23 2.29 -7.71
CA ARG A 123 8.62 1.98 -8.08
C ARG A 123 9.00 0.55 -7.67
N PHE A 124 8.67 0.14 -6.44
CA PHE A 124 8.90 -1.22 -5.94
C PHE A 124 8.28 -2.25 -6.89
N VAL A 125 6.98 -2.13 -7.16
CA VAL A 125 6.22 -3.13 -7.94
C VAL A 125 6.70 -3.21 -9.39
N ARG A 126 7.03 -2.06 -10.00
CA ARG A 126 7.63 -2.04 -11.35
C ARG A 126 8.96 -2.77 -11.37
N THR A 127 9.82 -2.48 -10.41
CA THR A 127 11.16 -3.08 -10.31
C THR A 127 11.07 -4.58 -10.03
N LEU A 128 10.09 -5.03 -9.24
CA LEU A 128 9.79 -6.45 -9.04
C LEU A 128 9.34 -7.13 -10.34
N SER A 129 8.53 -6.44 -11.15
CA SER A 129 8.08 -6.96 -12.46
C SER A 129 9.25 -7.12 -13.44
N GLU A 130 10.17 -6.15 -13.46
CA GLU A 130 11.40 -6.23 -14.26
C GLU A 130 12.26 -7.43 -13.84
N LEU A 131 12.50 -7.58 -12.54
CA LEU A 131 13.26 -8.70 -11.98
C LEU A 131 12.61 -10.06 -12.30
N ARG A 132 11.29 -10.16 -12.13
CA ARG A 132 10.53 -11.37 -12.47
C ARG A 132 10.67 -11.70 -13.96
N ASN A 133 10.57 -10.72 -14.84
CA ASN A 133 10.69 -10.95 -16.29
C ASN A 133 12.08 -11.49 -16.64
N GLU A 134 13.14 -10.93 -16.06
CA GLU A 134 14.50 -11.49 -16.22
C GLU A 134 14.59 -12.96 -15.80
N PHE A 135 13.96 -13.33 -14.68
CA PHE A 135 14.02 -14.69 -14.15
C PHE A 135 13.19 -15.68 -14.98
N VAL A 136 12.05 -15.27 -15.53
CA VAL A 136 11.18 -16.19 -16.29
C VAL A 136 11.51 -16.29 -17.78
N HIS A 137 12.24 -15.32 -18.34
CA HIS A 137 12.57 -15.33 -19.77
C HIS A 137 13.58 -16.42 -20.15
N ASP A 138 14.35 -16.91 -19.18
CA ASP A 138 15.23 -18.06 -19.33
C ASP A 138 14.95 -19.07 -18.21
N VAL A 139 14.35 -20.21 -18.56
CA VAL A 139 13.98 -21.26 -17.60
C VAL A 139 15.21 -21.86 -16.89
N SER A 140 16.41 -21.72 -17.44
CA SER A 140 17.64 -22.16 -16.76
C SER A 140 17.92 -21.39 -15.46
N ASN A 141 17.25 -20.25 -15.26
CA ASN A 141 17.29 -19.47 -14.02
C ASN A 141 16.53 -20.10 -12.85
N VAL A 142 15.97 -21.32 -12.98
CA VAL A 142 15.27 -22.00 -11.87
C VAL A 142 16.16 -22.19 -10.63
N ASN A 143 17.48 -22.25 -10.80
CA ASN A 143 18.46 -22.32 -9.71
C ASN A 143 19.23 -21.00 -9.53
N VAL A 144 18.65 -19.86 -9.91
CA VAL A 144 19.28 -18.55 -9.73
C VAL A 144 19.55 -18.32 -8.24
N ASP A 145 20.75 -17.85 -7.93
CA ASP A 145 21.09 -17.33 -6.61
C ASP A 145 20.96 -15.81 -6.66
N LEU A 146 20.01 -15.25 -5.90
CA LEU A 146 19.66 -13.84 -5.97
C LEU A 146 20.83 -12.95 -5.52
N ILE A 147 21.67 -13.41 -4.57
CA ILE A 147 22.86 -12.68 -4.11
C ILE A 147 23.88 -12.58 -5.26
N ALA A 148 24.22 -13.70 -5.88
CA ALA A 148 25.15 -13.78 -6.99
C ALA A 148 24.63 -13.00 -8.19
N PHE A 149 23.33 -13.11 -8.49
CA PHE A 149 22.67 -12.34 -9.53
C PHE A 149 22.85 -10.84 -9.30
N ILE A 150 22.42 -10.32 -8.13
CA ILE A 150 22.51 -8.89 -7.81
C ILE A 150 23.96 -8.40 -7.84
N ARG A 151 24.91 -9.15 -7.26
CA ARG A 151 26.33 -8.76 -7.25
C ARG A 151 26.98 -8.78 -8.64
N GLY A 152 26.48 -9.63 -9.54
CA GLY A 152 26.93 -9.69 -10.94
C GLY A 152 26.47 -8.50 -11.78
N LEU A 153 25.49 -7.71 -11.32
CA LEU A 153 24.98 -6.56 -12.06
C LEU A 153 25.94 -5.36 -12.00
N PRO A 154 25.91 -4.45 -12.99
CA PRO A 154 26.59 -3.16 -12.89
C PRO A 154 26.17 -2.39 -11.63
N ILE A 155 27.12 -1.70 -10.99
CA ILE A 155 26.88 -1.03 -9.71
C ILE A 155 25.65 -0.11 -9.74
N GLU A 156 25.45 0.68 -10.80
CA GLU A 156 24.29 1.58 -10.94
C GLU A 156 22.95 0.84 -10.92
N ARG A 157 22.90 -0.38 -11.47
CA ARG A 157 21.71 -1.23 -11.43
C ARG A 157 21.47 -1.79 -10.03
N GLN A 158 22.53 -2.18 -9.32
CA GLN A 158 22.44 -2.57 -7.90
C GLN A 158 21.90 -1.43 -7.05
N LYS A 159 22.37 -0.19 -7.25
CA LYS A 159 21.86 1.00 -6.56
C LYS A 159 20.37 1.23 -6.87
N GLY A 160 19.97 1.05 -8.13
CA GLY A 160 18.58 1.12 -8.57
C GLY A 160 17.68 0.15 -7.80
N PHE A 161 18.10 -1.12 -7.72
CA PHE A 161 17.41 -2.14 -6.94
C PHE A 161 17.37 -1.81 -5.43
N GLY A 162 18.49 -1.40 -4.85
CA GLY A 162 18.55 -1.00 -3.44
C GLY A 162 17.58 0.15 -3.10
N LYS A 163 17.45 1.13 -4.00
CA LYS A 163 16.48 2.23 -3.83
C LYS A 163 15.02 1.79 -4.03
N ALA A 164 14.77 0.83 -4.91
CA ALA A 164 13.44 0.32 -5.17
C ALA A 164 12.95 -0.59 -4.05
N PHE A 165 13.80 -1.49 -3.55
CA PHE A 165 13.44 -2.50 -2.55
C PHE A 165 13.67 -2.02 -1.10
N GLY A 166 14.54 -1.05 -0.86
CA GLY A 166 14.78 -0.45 0.45
C GLY A 166 13.87 0.72 0.84
N TRP A 167 12.87 1.07 0.03
CA TRP A 167 12.11 2.33 0.11
C TRP A 167 11.40 2.61 1.45
N GLY A 168 11.10 1.58 2.23
CA GLY A 168 10.30 1.68 3.46
C GLY A 168 11.07 1.90 4.76
N PHE A 169 12.39 1.75 4.74
CA PHE A 169 13.25 1.92 5.93
C PHE A 169 13.39 3.36 6.49
N PRO A 170 13.37 4.46 5.70
CA PRO A 170 13.66 5.78 6.23
C PRO A 170 12.49 6.47 6.93
N ASN A 171 11.25 6.04 6.66
CA ASN A 171 10.04 6.75 7.09
C ASN A 171 9.14 5.94 8.04
N ARG A 172 9.36 4.64 8.19
CA ARG A 172 8.45 3.75 8.94
C ARG A 172 9.10 2.82 9.95
N VAL A 173 10.44 2.81 10.05
CA VAL A 173 11.05 2.37 11.32
C VAL A 173 10.56 3.41 12.33
N PRO A 174 9.87 3.02 13.42
CA PRO A 174 9.65 3.93 14.53
C PRO A 174 10.98 4.64 14.80
N ARG A 175 10.98 5.84 15.36
CA ARG A 175 12.20 6.28 16.02
C ARG A 175 12.46 5.23 17.11
N LEU A 176 13.18 4.15 16.76
CA LEU A 176 14.05 3.45 17.68
C LEU A 176 14.66 4.59 18.46
N GLU A 177 14.64 4.50 19.77
CA GLU A 177 15.11 5.54 20.67
C GLU A 177 16.65 5.75 20.53
N VAL A 178 17.19 5.59 19.33
CA VAL A 178 18.42 6.20 18.88
C VAL A 178 18.29 7.69 19.12
N GLU A 179 19.20 8.22 19.93
CA GLU A 179 19.20 9.63 20.34
C GLU A 179 18.92 10.56 19.14
N PRO A 180 18.02 11.54 19.30
CA PRO A 180 17.70 12.51 18.25
C PRO A 180 18.99 13.11 17.66
N GLY A 181 19.29 12.77 16.40
CA GLY A 181 20.46 13.27 15.68
C GLY A 181 21.53 12.22 15.31
N LEU A 182 21.38 10.96 15.72
CA LEU A 182 22.42 9.96 15.42
C LEU A 182 22.48 9.52 13.95
N TYR A 183 21.38 9.58 13.19
CA TYR A 183 21.37 9.27 11.74
C TYR A 183 20.36 10.11 10.94
N ASP A 184 20.82 10.63 9.79
CA ASP A 184 19.95 11.16 8.73
C ASP A 184 19.22 9.98 8.04
N PRO A 185 17.88 9.99 7.91
CA PRO A 185 17.13 8.97 7.16
C PRO A 185 17.69 8.70 5.75
N ARG A 186 18.31 9.69 5.12
CA ARG A 186 18.99 9.54 3.83
C ARG A 186 20.25 8.68 3.94
N GLU A 187 21.00 8.79 5.04
CA GLU A 187 22.17 7.95 5.31
C GLU A 187 21.75 6.52 5.65
N LEU A 188 20.67 6.32 6.42
CA LEU A 188 20.11 4.98 6.65
C LEU A 188 19.69 4.31 5.34
N MET A 189 19.10 5.06 4.40
CA MET A 189 18.80 4.56 3.06
C MET A 189 20.04 4.15 2.28
N LYS A 190 21.14 4.91 2.40
CA LYS A 190 22.40 4.54 1.76
C LYS A 190 22.96 3.25 2.38
N VAL A 191 22.92 3.12 3.71
CA VAL A 191 23.36 1.90 4.40
C VAL A 191 22.50 0.71 3.94
N PHE A 192 21.18 0.85 3.89
CA PHE A 192 20.31 -0.22 3.41
C PHE A 192 20.56 -0.56 1.94
N ALA A 193 20.57 0.44 1.06
CA ALA A 193 20.73 0.21 -0.37
C ALA A 193 22.12 -0.33 -0.75
N TYR A 194 23.18 0.03 -0.02
CA TYR A 194 24.56 -0.28 -0.40
C TYR A 194 25.24 -1.32 0.46
N ALA A 195 24.85 -1.47 1.72
CA ALA A 195 25.47 -2.44 2.64
C ALA A 195 24.56 -3.63 2.93
N VAL A 196 23.25 -3.44 2.98
CA VAL A 196 22.31 -4.54 3.31
C VAL A 196 21.83 -5.26 2.05
N PHE A 197 21.30 -4.51 1.08
CA PHE A 197 20.66 -5.10 -0.09
C PHE A 197 21.54 -6.08 -0.88
N PRO A 198 22.83 -5.79 -1.19
CA PRO A 198 23.69 -6.72 -1.92
C PRO A 198 24.08 -7.99 -1.13
N HIS A 199 23.77 -8.04 0.17
CA HIS A 199 24.09 -9.16 1.05
C HIS A 199 22.83 -9.94 1.49
N ALA A 200 21.67 -9.28 1.53
CA ALA A 200 20.39 -9.87 1.89
C ALA A 200 19.25 -9.34 0.98
N PRO A 201 19.31 -9.59 -0.35
CA PRO A 201 18.34 -9.05 -1.29
C PRO A 201 16.95 -9.64 -1.09
N ARG A 202 16.85 -10.95 -0.78
CA ARG A 202 15.58 -11.63 -0.50
C ARG A 202 14.82 -10.96 0.65
N LEU A 203 15.49 -10.81 1.79
CA LEU A 203 14.91 -10.18 2.98
C LEU A 203 14.49 -8.73 2.71
N SER A 204 15.31 -7.99 1.96
CA SER A 204 15.01 -6.60 1.59
C SER A 204 13.76 -6.52 0.69
N ILE A 205 13.65 -7.40 -0.31
CA ILE A 205 12.49 -7.48 -1.20
C ILE A 205 11.25 -7.90 -0.41
N TRP A 206 11.37 -8.91 0.45
CA TRP A 206 10.29 -9.41 1.27
C TRP A 206 9.76 -8.32 2.21
N PHE A 207 10.63 -7.65 2.97
CA PHE A 207 10.21 -6.54 3.83
C PHE A 207 9.60 -5.38 3.04
N GLY A 208 10.20 -5.01 1.90
CA GLY A 208 9.66 -3.99 1.01
C GLY A 208 8.26 -4.36 0.48
N ALA A 209 8.02 -5.64 0.20
CA ALA A 209 6.71 -6.14 -0.21
C ALA A 209 5.69 -6.10 0.93
N MET A 210 6.07 -6.43 2.15
CA MET A 210 5.19 -6.33 3.33
C MET A 210 4.66 -4.90 3.48
N LEU A 211 5.53 -3.89 3.31
CA LEU A 211 5.12 -2.48 3.37
C LEU A 211 4.24 -2.06 2.19
N CYS A 212 4.45 -2.65 1.00
CA CYS A 212 3.55 -2.45 -0.15
C CYS A 212 2.17 -3.06 0.12
N LEU A 213 2.13 -4.30 0.60
CA LEU A 213 0.90 -5.01 0.96
C LEU A 213 0.12 -4.25 2.03
N HIS A 214 0.80 -3.64 2.99
CA HIS A 214 0.16 -2.77 3.97
C HIS A 214 -0.54 -1.57 3.35
N GLU A 215 0.13 -0.89 2.42
CA GLU A 215 -0.46 0.26 1.71
C GLU A 215 -1.66 -0.17 0.86
N VAL A 216 -1.56 -1.34 0.21
CA VAL A 216 -2.68 -1.95 -0.53
C VAL A 216 -3.85 -2.29 0.40
N SER A 217 -3.59 -2.98 1.52
CA SER A 217 -4.61 -3.37 2.50
C SER A 217 -5.34 -2.15 3.06
N ARG A 218 -4.59 -1.09 3.43
CA ARG A 218 -5.18 0.19 3.84
C ARG A 218 -6.05 0.82 2.74
N GLY A 219 -5.59 0.79 1.49
CA GLY A 219 -6.35 1.30 0.35
C GLY A 219 -7.66 0.55 0.15
N VAL A 220 -7.66 -0.78 0.29
CA VAL A 220 -8.87 -1.62 0.22
C VAL A 220 -9.85 -1.27 1.32
N SER A 221 -9.38 -1.18 2.58
CA SER A 221 -10.24 -0.80 3.71
C SER A 221 -10.85 0.58 3.52
N LEU A 222 -10.09 1.55 3.00
CA LEU A 222 -10.61 2.89 2.72
C LEU A 222 -11.65 2.87 1.59
N ALA A 223 -11.42 2.10 0.52
CA ALA A 223 -12.38 1.96 -0.58
C ALA A 223 -13.72 1.40 -0.09
N ARG A 224 -13.70 0.38 0.78
CA ARG A 224 -14.90 -0.21 1.38
C ARG A 224 -15.66 0.77 2.27
N LEU A 225 -14.95 1.50 3.14
CA LEU A 225 -15.56 2.53 3.98
C LEU A 225 -16.22 3.63 3.13
N ASN A 226 -15.57 4.07 2.05
CA ASN A 226 -16.14 5.05 1.14
C ASN A 226 -17.41 4.52 0.45
N ALA A 227 -17.42 3.25 0.05
CA ALA A 227 -18.60 2.61 -0.55
C ALA A 227 -19.77 2.52 0.44
N GLU A 228 -19.51 2.13 1.70
CA GLU A 228 -20.51 2.10 2.76
C GLU A 228 -21.10 3.49 3.05
N GLN A 229 -20.24 4.51 3.14
CA GLN A 229 -20.68 5.90 3.31
C GLN A 229 -21.56 6.37 2.15
N GLN A 230 -21.20 6.03 0.92
CA GLN A 230 -22.00 6.38 -0.25
C GLN A 230 -23.39 5.74 -0.20
N LEU A 231 -23.51 4.48 0.23
CA LEU A 231 -24.82 3.82 0.39
C LEU A 231 -25.71 4.53 1.42
N VAL A 232 -25.13 5.00 2.53
CA VAL A 232 -25.86 5.77 3.55
C VAL A 232 -26.34 7.10 2.97
N VAL A 233 -25.48 7.81 2.24
CA VAL A 233 -25.83 9.07 1.57
C VAL A 233 -26.96 8.86 0.56
N ASP A 234 -26.86 7.84 -0.29
CA ASP A 234 -27.88 7.53 -1.30
C ASP A 234 -29.23 7.17 -0.66
N ALA A 235 -29.20 6.45 0.47
CA ALA A 235 -30.42 6.13 1.23
C ALA A 235 -31.06 7.38 1.83
N ILE A 236 -30.27 8.32 2.35
CA ILE A 236 -30.76 9.61 2.86
C ILE A 236 -31.38 10.43 1.73
N ILE A 237 -30.70 10.54 0.59
CA ILE A 237 -31.21 11.26 -0.59
C ILE A 237 -32.54 10.64 -1.06
N THR A 238 -32.57 9.32 -1.23
CA THR A 238 -33.79 8.59 -1.64
C THR A 238 -34.94 8.84 -0.67
N ARG A 239 -34.67 8.83 0.64
CA ARG A 239 -35.69 9.11 1.67
C ARG A 239 -36.17 10.56 1.62
N ALA A 240 -35.26 11.51 1.44
CA ALA A 240 -35.61 12.92 1.29
C ALA A 240 -36.48 13.14 0.04
N GLU A 241 -36.11 12.57 -1.11
CA GLU A 241 -36.89 12.65 -2.35
C GLU A 241 -38.29 12.02 -2.21
N ALA A 242 -38.42 10.92 -1.46
CA ALA A 242 -39.72 10.30 -1.20
C ALA A 242 -40.62 11.17 -0.30
N LEU A 243 -40.03 11.99 0.58
CA LEU A 243 -40.74 12.88 1.49
C LEU A 243 -41.03 14.25 0.87
N LEU A 244 -40.29 14.67 -0.15
CA LEU A 244 -40.44 15.99 -0.77
C LEU A 244 -41.31 15.92 -2.02
N GLU A 245 -42.37 16.73 -2.08
CA GLU A 245 -43.09 17.00 -3.33
C GLU A 245 -42.46 18.20 -4.04
N PRO A 246 -42.10 18.08 -5.32
CA PRO A 246 -41.65 19.22 -6.11
C PRO A 246 -42.83 20.19 -6.28
N GLN A 247 -42.67 21.43 -5.82
CA GLN A 247 -43.68 22.46 -6.00
C GLN A 247 -43.56 23.08 -7.40
N PRO A 248 -44.68 23.51 -8.02
CA PRO A 248 -44.61 24.27 -9.26
C PRO A 248 -43.80 25.55 -9.02
N THR A 249 -42.80 25.81 -9.85
CA THR A 249 -41.96 26.99 -9.68
C THR A 249 -42.03 27.92 -10.88
N ASP A 250 -41.75 29.20 -10.62
CA ASP A 250 -41.74 30.31 -11.59
C ASP A 250 -40.55 30.27 -12.58
N GLY A 251 -39.80 29.16 -12.59
CA GLY A 251 -38.65 28.92 -13.45
C GLY A 251 -37.30 29.39 -12.88
N LYS A 252 -37.24 30.00 -11.68
CA LYS A 252 -35.97 30.52 -11.11
C LYS A 252 -35.46 29.77 -9.87
N THR A 253 -36.34 29.14 -9.11
CA THR A 253 -35.98 28.44 -7.86
C THR A 253 -36.72 27.10 -7.80
N ARG A 254 -36.16 26.04 -7.21
CA ARG A 254 -36.91 24.81 -6.90
C ARG A 254 -37.37 24.87 -5.45
N HIS A 255 -38.67 24.92 -5.22
CA HIS A 255 -39.28 24.82 -3.88
C HIS A 255 -39.73 23.38 -3.66
N TYR A 256 -39.49 22.86 -2.46
CA TYR A 256 -39.95 21.53 -2.04
C TYR A 256 -40.83 21.69 -0.81
N ALA A 257 -41.91 20.91 -0.72
CA ALA A 257 -42.74 20.81 0.47
C ALA A 257 -42.73 19.37 0.99
N LEU A 258 -42.81 19.16 2.30
CA LEU A 258 -43.00 17.84 2.86
C LEU A 258 -44.38 17.30 2.47
N ARG A 259 -44.41 16.07 1.96
CA ARG A 259 -45.62 15.38 1.52
C ARG A 259 -46.52 15.10 2.73
N GLY A 260 -47.68 15.76 2.79
CA GLY A 260 -48.75 15.45 3.74
C GLY A 260 -48.89 16.34 4.98
N GLU A 261 -48.06 17.38 5.17
CA GLU A 261 -48.28 18.36 6.23
C GLU A 261 -48.23 19.81 5.71
N PRO A 262 -49.14 20.71 6.16
CA PRO A 262 -48.99 22.13 5.93
C PRO A 262 -47.82 22.64 6.78
N VAL A 263 -46.62 22.68 6.20
CA VAL A 263 -45.44 23.19 6.89
C VAL A 263 -45.51 24.72 6.92
N SER A 264 -45.92 25.30 8.04
CA SER A 264 -45.55 26.68 8.37
C SER A 264 -44.08 26.67 8.78
N TYR A 265 -43.18 26.79 7.80
CA TYR A 265 -41.74 26.92 8.10
C TYR A 265 -41.50 28.34 8.64
N VAL A 266 -41.35 28.46 9.95
CA VAL A 266 -40.77 29.66 10.55
C VAL A 266 -39.26 29.45 10.49
N ASN A 267 -38.57 30.21 9.64
CA ASN A 267 -37.12 30.16 9.57
C ASN A 267 -36.57 30.53 10.96
N PRO A 268 -35.81 29.64 11.64
CA PRO A 268 -35.32 29.90 12.99
C PRO A 268 -34.36 31.10 13.07
N PHE A 269 -33.93 31.62 11.92
CA PHE A 269 -33.12 32.84 11.81
C PHE A 269 -33.96 34.11 11.58
N ASP A 270 -35.25 34.02 11.25
CA ASP A 270 -36.11 35.21 11.08
C ASP A 270 -36.43 35.89 12.42
N SER A 271 -36.19 35.22 13.55
CA SER A 271 -36.32 35.81 14.89
C SER A 271 -35.03 36.38 15.45
N VAL A 272 -33.91 36.29 14.73
CA VAL A 272 -32.63 36.89 15.15
C VAL A 272 -32.54 38.26 14.48
N SER A 273 -32.68 39.33 15.26
CA SER A 273 -32.51 40.68 14.71
C SER A 273 -31.03 40.91 14.37
N GLU A 274 -30.74 41.78 13.39
CA GLU A 274 -29.36 42.19 13.07
C GLU A 274 -28.61 42.76 14.30
N ASP A 275 -29.33 43.21 15.33
CA ASP A 275 -28.75 43.74 16.56
C ASP A 275 -28.07 42.66 17.42
N ASP A 276 -28.55 41.41 17.36
CA ASP A 276 -27.97 40.31 18.15
C ASP A 276 -26.56 39.94 17.68
N TRP A 277 -26.26 40.14 16.39
CA TRP A 277 -24.93 39.87 15.81
C TRP A 277 -23.87 40.91 16.20
N ASN A 278 -24.27 42.16 16.43
CA ASN A 278 -23.35 43.25 16.78
C ASN A 278 -22.99 43.30 18.28
N SER A 279 -23.63 42.49 19.11
CA SER A 279 -23.37 42.41 20.55
C SER A 279 -22.36 41.32 20.93
N ALA A 280 -21.93 40.49 19.98
CA ALA A 280 -21.02 39.36 20.18
C ALA A 280 -19.56 39.60 19.73
N SER A 281 -19.20 40.87 19.44
CA SER A 281 -17.85 41.33 19.08
C SER A 281 -17.35 42.37 20.07
#